data_AF-A0A966R0E8-F1
#
_entry.id   AF-A0A966R0E8-F1
#
_cell.length_a   1.000
_cell.length_b   1.000
_cell.length_c   1.000
_cell.angle_alpha   90.00
_cell.angle_beta   90.00
_cell.angle_gamma   90.00
#
_symmetry.space_group_name_H-M   'P 1'
#
loop_
_entity.id
_entity.type
_entity.pdbx_description
1 polymer ?
#
loop_
_entity_poly.entity_id
_entity_poly.type
_entity_poly.pdbx_seq_one_letter_code
_entity_poly.pdbx_strand_id
1 'polypeptide(L)'
;MDLQPESIYFKSLSFCAVLTTIALLFYHMTRANTLEMNPIASGVFAVMIILISVVYFIVGTLSYHHRLRHIWERQRHPRLEKQIWYTYFTCGILLILIQILISIFILVGIVQSFYKT
;
A
#
# COMPACT_ATOMS: atom_id res chain seq x y z
N MET A 1 5.10 5.29 27.40
CA MET A 1 5.84 4.79 26.22
C MET A 1 5.50 5.68 25.05
N ASP A 2 6.35 6.63 24.74
CA ASP A 2 6.14 7.58 23.66
C ASP A 2 6.00 6.85 22.32
N LEU A 3 4.77 6.77 21.80
CA LEU A 3 4.52 6.32 20.43
C LEU A 3 5.13 7.36 19.49
N GLN A 4 6.41 7.19 19.15
CA GLN A 4 7.05 7.93 18.08
C GLN A 4 6.15 7.84 16.84
N PRO A 5 5.78 8.97 16.21
CA PRO A 5 4.83 8.98 15.10
C PRO A 5 5.33 8.09 13.95
N GLU A 6 6.64 8.00 13.77
CA GLU A 6 7.30 7.11 12.81
C GLU A 6 6.89 5.65 12.95
N SER A 7 6.67 5.16 14.18
CA SER A 7 6.26 3.77 14.42
C SER A 7 4.89 3.42 13.78
N ILE A 8 3.98 4.39 13.68
CA ILE A 8 2.66 4.19 13.05
C ILE A 8 2.80 4.16 11.54
N TYR A 9 3.65 5.03 11.00
CA TYR A 9 3.96 5.05 9.58
C TYR A 9 4.63 3.73 9.14
N PHE A 10 5.66 3.27 9.86
CA PHE A 10 6.33 2.01 9.57
C PHE A 10 5.40 0.81 9.68
N LYS A 11 4.54 0.74 10.72
CA LYS A 11 3.52 -0.32 10.83
C LYS A 11 2.56 -0.32 9.64
N SER A 12 2.13 0.87 9.21
CA SER A 12 1.23 1.01 8.05
C SER A 12 1.90 0.55 6.76
N LEU A 13 3.16 0.90 6.59
CA LEU A 13 3.98 0.52 5.44
C LEU A 13 4.24 -1.00 5.42
N SER A 14 4.59 -1.60 6.55
CA SER A 14 4.77 -3.05 6.67
C SER A 14 3.47 -3.81 6.37
N PHE A 15 2.34 -3.34 6.87
CA PHE A 15 1.04 -3.96 6.58
C PHE A 15 0.71 -3.88 5.09
N CYS A 16 0.98 -2.74 4.45
CA CYS A 16 0.79 -2.59 3.02
C CYS A 16 1.70 -3.50 2.20
N ALA A 17 2.97 -3.64 2.58
CA ALA A 17 3.89 -4.56 1.95
C ALA A 17 3.37 -6.00 2.04
N VAL A 18 2.96 -6.45 3.22
CA VAL A 18 2.40 -7.80 3.44
C VAL A 18 1.15 -8.03 2.58
N LEU A 19 0.18 -7.12 2.59
CA LEU A 19 -1.03 -7.25 1.77
C LEU A 19 -0.72 -7.28 0.28
N THR A 20 0.20 -6.43 -0.18
CA THR A 20 0.61 -6.41 -1.59
C THR A 20 1.30 -7.71 -1.99
N THR A 21 2.17 -8.25 -1.13
CA THR A 21 2.83 -9.54 -1.36
C THR A 21 1.82 -10.69 -1.39
N ILE A 22 0.86 -10.71 -0.46
CA ILE A 22 -0.20 -11.73 -0.44
C ILE A 22 -1.03 -11.64 -1.73
N ALA A 23 -1.45 -10.44 -2.14
CA ALA A 23 -2.21 -10.24 -3.37
C ALA A 23 -1.45 -10.77 -4.61
N LEU A 24 -0.17 -10.43 -4.73
CA LEU A 24 0.71 -10.90 -5.80
C LEU A 24 0.89 -12.42 -5.77
N LEU A 25 1.11 -13.00 -4.58
CA LEU A 25 1.33 -14.43 -4.41
C LEU A 25 0.08 -15.24 -4.80
N PHE A 26 -1.10 -14.79 -4.39
CA PHE A 26 -2.38 -15.39 -4.80
C PHE A 26 -2.57 -15.32 -6.33
N TYR A 27 -2.31 -14.16 -6.92
CA TYR A 27 -2.40 -13.99 -8.37
C TYR A 27 -1.42 -14.92 -9.11
N HIS A 28 -0.17 -14.98 -8.65
CA HIS A 28 0.86 -15.83 -9.24
C HIS A 28 0.52 -17.32 -9.15
N MET A 29 0.08 -17.80 -7.98
CA MET A 29 -0.29 -19.21 -7.78
C MET A 29 -1.50 -19.62 -8.61
N THR A 30 -2.46 -18.71 -8.81
CA THR A 30 -3.61 -18.98 -9.68
C THR A 30 -3.17 -19.07 -11.14
N ARG A 31 -2.28 -18.17 -11.59
CA ARG A 31 -1.75 -18.20 -12.97
C ARG A 31 -0.86 -19.41 -13.25
N ALA A 32 -0.14 -19.89 -12.23
CA ALA A 32 0.67 -21.11 -12.31
C ALA A 32 -0.18 -22.40 -12.22
N ASN A 33 -1.52 -22.30 -12.26
CA ASN A 33 -2.48 -23.39 -12.10
C ASN A 33 -2.23 -24.25 -10.85
N THR A 34 -1.58 -23.68 -9.83
CA THR A 34 -1.30 -24.37 -8.56
C THR A 34 -2.52 -24.31 -7.64
N LEU A 35 -3.43 -23.38 -7.90
CA LEU A 35 -4.70 -23.20 -7.20
C LEU A 35 -5.86 -23.37 -8.19
N GLU A 36 -6.82 -24.26 -7.87
CA GLU A 36 -8.07 -24.43 -8.61
C GLU A 36 -9.02 -23.26 -8.30
N MET A 37 -8.71 -22.09 -8.85
CA MET A 37 -9.53 -20.90 -8.72
C MET A 37 -9.65 -20.22 -10.07
N ASN A 38 -10.84 -19.69 -10.37
CA ASN A 38 -11.05 -18.97 -11.63
C ASN A 38 -10.06 -17.77 -11.70
N PRO A 39 -9.23 -17.66 -12.76
CA PRO A 39 -8.26 -16.58 -12.93
C PRO A 39 -8.85 -15.18 -12.81
N ILE A 40 -10.13 -15.02 -13.16
CA ILE A 40 -10.86 -13.76 -13.05
C ILE A 40 -11.12 -13.44 -11.57
N ALA A 41 -11.62 -14.42 -10.82
CA ALA A 41 -11.94 -14.26 -9.41
C ALA A 41 -10.67 -13.95 -8.59
N SER A 42 -9.54 -14.59 -8.89
CA SER A 42 -8.29 -14.36 -8.16
C SER A 42 -7.69 -12.99 -8.48
N GLY A 43 -7.79 -12.54 -9.74
CA GLY A 43 -7.36 -11.22 -10.15
C GLY A 43 -8.19 -10.10 -9.49
N VAL A 44 -9.51 -10.24 -9.46
CA VAL A 44 -10.40 -9.30 -8.76
C VAL A 44 -10.09 -9.28 -7.25
N PHE A 45 -9.87 -10.45 -6.64
CA PHE A 45 -9.51 -10.56 -5.23
C PHE A 45 -8.19 -9.85 -4.91
N ALA A 46 -7.17 -10.05 -5.75
CA ALA A 46 -5.87 -9.39 -5.59
C ALA A 46 -5.98 -7.86 -5.70
N VAL A 47 -6.75 -7.35 -6.67
CA VAL A 47 -7.01 -5.91 -6.82
C VAL A 47 -7.74 -5.35 -5.58
N MET A 48 -8.73 -6.07 -5.06
CA MET A 48 -9.44 -5.65 -3.84
C MET A 48 -8.51 -5.56 -2.62
N ILE A 49 -7.61 -6.53 -2.44
CA ILE A 49 -6.62 -6.49 -1.36
C ILE A 49 -5.69 -5.28 -1.51
N ILE A 50 -5.22 -4.99 -2.73
CA ILE A 50 -4.38 -3.81 -2.99
C ILE A 50 -5.15 -2.52 -2.66
N LEU A 51 -6.44 -2.45 -3.01
CA LEU A 51 -7.28 -1.29 -2.73
C LEU A 51 -7.47 -1.07 -1.23
N ILE A 52 -7.70 -2.14 -0.46
CA ILE A 52 -7.74 -2.11 1.02
C ILE A 52 -6.39 -1.63 1.58
N SER A 53 -5.28 -2.10 1.00
CA SER A 53 -3.94 -1.67 1.39
C SER A 53 -3.74 -0.17 1.19
N VAL A 54 -4.17 0.39 0.06
CA VAL A 54 -4.08 1.84 -0.21
C VAL A 54 -4.87 2.64 0.83
N VAL A 55 -6.10 2.22 1.14
CA VAL A 55 -6.94 2.89 2.16
C VAL A 55 -6.25 2.86 3.53
N TYR A 56 -5.72 1.70 3.92
CA TYR A 56 -5.00 1.56 5.19
C TYR A 56 -3.78 2.48 5.27
N PHE A 57 -3.04 2.59 4.15
CA PHE A 57 -1.89 3.49 4.06
C PHE A 57 -2.29 4.97 4.22
N ILE A 58 -3.37 5.39 3.59
CA ILE A 58 -3.90 6.76 3.69
C ILE A 58 -4.28 7.07 5.15
N VAL A 59 -5.00 6.16 5.82
CA VAL A 59 -5.38 6.32 7.23
C VAL A 59 -4.15 6.39 8.14
N GLY A 60 -3.14 5.56 7.89
CA GLY A 60 -1.86 5.58 8.61
C GLY A 60 -1.10 6.89 8.43
N THR A 61 -1.07 7.41 7.21
CA THR A 61 -0.40 8.68 6.87
C THR A 61 -1.10 9.89 7.49
N LEU A 62 -2.44 9.92 7.47
CA LEU A 62 -3.23 10.96 8.14
C LEU A 62 -3.01 10.93 9.65
N SER A 63 -3.01 9.74 10.25
CA SER A 63 -2.76 9.55 11.69
C SER A 63 -1.34 9.98 12.08
N TYR A 64 -0.35 9.69 11.24
CA TYR A 64 1.01 10.18 11.36
C TYR A 64 1.04 11.70 11.35
N HIS A 65 0.41 12.33 10.35
CA HIS A 65 0.40 13.78 10.20
C HIS A 65 -0.25 14.48 11.40
N HIS A 66 -1.38 13.96 11.89
CA HIS A 66 -2.05 14.53 13.06
C HIS A 66 -1.16 14.49 14.32
N ARG A 67 -0.44 13.38 14.56
CA ARG A 67 0.48 13.25 15.70
C ARG A 67 1.74 14.08 15.53
N LEU A 68 2.27 14.16 14.32
CA LEU A 68 3.42 14.98 13.98
C LEU A 68 3.12 16.44 14.30
N ARG A 69 1.97 16.94 13.83
CA ARG A 69 1.50 18.30 14.10
C ARG A 69 1.38 18.58 15.59
N HIS A 70 0.80 17.66 16.36
CA HIS A 70 0.64 17.82 17.81
C HIS A 70 1.98 17.86 18.58
N ILE A 71 2.98 17.08 18.15
CA ILE A 71 4.33 17.11 18.75
C ILE A 71 5.04 18.43 18.37
N TRP A 72 4.86 18.90 17.14
CA TRP A 72 5.51 20.10 16.63
C TRP A 72 4.94 21.40 17.19
N GLU A 73 3.63 21.49 17.42
CA GLU A 73 2.99 22.62 18.13
C GLU A 73 3.62 22.84 19.52
N ARG A 74 4.18 21.78 20.12
CA ARG A 74 4.94 21.85 21.38
C ARG A 74 6.41 22.24 21.24
N GLN A 75 7.08 22.01 20.09
CA GLN A 75 8.54 22.10 19.98
C GLN A 75 9.12 23.23 19.09
N ARG A 76 8.29 24.04 18.40
CA ARG A 76 8.72 25.28 17.66
C ARG A 76 9.97 25.13 16.75
N HIS A 77 10.12 24.02 16.02
CA HIS A 77 11.19 23.84 15.01
C HIS A 77 10.62 23.68 13.57
N PRO A 78 10.36 24.79 12.84
CA PRO A 78 9.60 24.77 11.58
C PRO A 78 10.40 24.27 10.35
N ARG A 79 11.73 24.29 10.37
CA ARG A 79 12.54 23.87 9.20
C ARG A 79 12.66 22.34 9.06
N LEU A 80 12.83 21.63 10.18
CA LEU A 80 12.89 20.17 10.18
C LEU A 80 11.52 19.54 9.82
N GLU A 81 10.43 20.24 10.15
CA GLU A 81 9.04 19.83 9.88
C GLU A 81 8.80 19.55 8.39
N LYS A 82 9.12 20.54 7.54
CA LYS A 82 8.86 20.45 6.10
C LYS A 82 9.65 19.32 5.46
N GLN A 83 10.92 19.13 5.84
CA GLN A 83 11.79 18.13 5.22
C GLN A 83 11.36 16.70 5.60
N ILE A 84 11.03 16.47 6.87
CA ILE A 84 10.57 15.16 7.36
C ILE A 84 9.23 14.82 6.69
N TRP A 85 8.28 15.75 6.73
CA TRP A 85 6.97 15.54 6.11
C TRP A 85 7.08 15.25 4.61
N TYR A 86 7.89 16.03 3.87
CA TYR A 86 8.02 15.85 2.43
C TYR A 86 8.63 14.48 2.07
N THR A 87 9.61 14.02 2.84
CA THR A 87 10.22 12.70 2.64
C THR A 87 9.21 11.57 2.83
N TYR A 88 8.46 11.58 3.94
CA TYR A 88 7.46 10.55 4.23
C TYR A 88 6.27 10.60 3.25
N PHE A 89 5.82 11.80 2.89
CA PHE A 89 4.76 11.98 1.91
C PHE A 89 5.17 11.49 0.51
N THR A 90 6.38 11.83 0.07
CA THR A 90 6.93 11.37 -1.22
C THR A 90 7.08 9.85 -1.24
N CYS A 91 7.57 9.26 -0.15
CA CYS A 91 7.68 7.80 -0.01
C CYS A 91 6.31 7.12 -0.11
N GLY A 92 5.29 7.71 0.52
CA GLY A 92 3.91 7.21 0.45
C GLY A 92 3.31 7.27 -0.95
N ILE A 93 3.48 8.39 -1.66
CA ILE A 93 3.03 8.53 -3.04
C ILE A 93 3.70 7.48 -3.94
N LEU A 94 5.02 7.30 -3.78
CA LEU A 94 5.76 6.32 -4.56
C LEU A 94 5.26 4.88 -4.34
N LEU A 95 4.93 4.52 -3.10
CA LEU A 95 4.33 3.22 -2.79
C LEU A 95 2.95 3.03 -3.41
N ILE A 96 2.09 4.04 -3.35
CA ILE A 96 0.76 4.00 -3.98
C ILE A 96 0.90 3.85 -5.50
N LEU A 97 1.84 4.56 -6.13
CA LEU A 97 2.12 4.42 -7.56
C LEU A 97 2.55 2.99 -7.92
N ILE A 98 3.42 2.38 -7.13
CA ILE A 98 3.83 0.98 -7.32
C ILE A 98 2.63 0.03 -7.19
N GLN A 99 1.77 0.23 -6.19
CA GLN A 99 0.57 -0.58 -6.00
C GLN A 99 -0.44 -0.46 -7.16
N ILE A 100 -0.58 0.75 -7.72
CA ILE A 100 -1.41 0.99 -8.91
C ILE A 100 -0.81 0.26 -10.13
N LEU A 101 0.51 0.35 -10.34
CA LEU A 101 1.19 -0.36 -11.43
C LEU A 101 1.00 -1.87 -11.32
N ILE A 102 1.12 -2.44 -10.13
CA ILE A 102 0.86 -3.87 -9.86
C ILE A 102 -0.60 -4.21 -10.19
N SER A 103 -1.56 -3.38 -9.76
CA SER A 103 -2.98 -3.60 -10.03
C SER A 103 -3.29 -3.58 -11.53
N ILE A 104 -2.70 -2.65 -12.28
CA ILE A 104 -2.81 -2.60 -13.74
C ILE A 104 -2.21 -3.84 -14.38
N PHE A 105 -1.04 -4.28 -13.92
CA PHE A 105 -0.41 -5.50 -14.43
C PHE A 105 -1.30 -6.74 -14.23
N ILE A 106 -1.92 -6.87 -13.06
CA ILE A 106 -2.88 -7.93 -12.76
C ILE A 106 -4.08 -7.84 -13.71
N LEU A 107 -4.67 -6.66 -13.88
CA LEU A 107 -5.81 -6.44 -14.79
C LEU A 107 -5.49 -6.81 -16.24
N VAL A 108 -4.34 -6.37 -16.76
CA VAL A 108 -3.89 -6.73 -18.11
C VAL A 108 -3.73 -8.25 -18.24
N GLY A 109 -3.16 -8.91 -17.23
CA GLY A 109 -3.03 -10.36 -17.23
C GLY A 109 -4.37 -11.10 -17.20
N ILE A 110 -5.40 -10.57 -16.53
CA ILE A 110 -6.77 -11.12 -16.59
C ILE A 110 -7.32 -11.01 -18.03
N VAL A 111 -7.20 -9.83 -18.66
CA VAL A 111 -7.69 -9.59 -20.02
C VAL A 111 -7.01 -10.53 -21.02
N GLN A 112 -5.70 -10.73 -20.90
CA GLN A 112 -4.98 -11.68 -21.75
C GLN A 112 -5.43 -13.14 -21.55
N SER A 113 -5.77 -13.53 -20.32
CA SER A 113 -6.34 -14.86 -20.05
C SER A 113 -7.71 -15.03 -20.75
N PHE A 114 -8.48 -13.96 -20.88
CA PHE A 114 -9.77 -13.95 -21.57
C PHE A 114 -9.62 -14.21 -23.07
N TYR A 115 -8.60 -13.63 -23.72
CA TYR A 115 -8.34 -13.80 -25.15
C TYR A 115 -7.72 -15.16 -25.53
N LYS A 116 -7.21 -15.91 -24.55
CA LYS A 116 -6.58 -17.23 -24.78
C LYS A 116 -7.52 -18.42 -24.53
N THR A 117 -8.75 -18.16 -24.08
CA THR A 117 -9.81 -19.16 -23.87
C THR A 117 -10.73 -19.18 -25.07
#